data_AF-W7J1S4-F1
#
_entry.id   AF-W7J1S4-F1
#
_cell.length_a   1.000
_cell.length_b   1.000
_cell.length_c   1.000
_cell.angle_alpha   90.00
_cell.angle_beta   90.00
_cell.angle_gamma   90.00
#
_symmetry.space_group_name_H-M   'P 1'
#
loop_
_entity.id
_entity.type
_entity.pdbx_description
1 polymer ?
#
loop_
_entity_poly.entity_id
_entity_poly.type
_entity_poly.pdbx_seq_one_letter_code
_entity_poly.pdbx_strand_id
1 'polypeptide(L)'
;MADYKVVTSELRKEAKLWQEKADKAEPIVQAVAATYLTAPAFFVGDLMTLAAGVVNAELEAGQYEDFRAFIENVLRGAVTEFNQIDVALRRIADEYDRTESVNEIDLAKFYSV
;
A
#
# COMPACT_ATOMS: atom_id res chain seq x y z
N MET A 1 -22.67 17.11 -19.85
CA MET A 1 -22.50 15.68 -20.20
C MET A 1 -21.08 15.28 -20.60
N ALA A 2 -20.32 16.01 -21.44
CA ALA A 2 -18.96 15.56 -21.82
C ALA A 2 -17.93 15.68 -20.67
N ASP A 3 -17.96 16.79 -19.92
CA ASP A 3 -16.94 17.07 -18.88
C ASP A 3 -16.98 16.12 -17.68
N TYR A 4 -18.16 15.68 -17.22
CA TYR A 4 -18.22 14.79 -16.06
C TYR A 4 -17.66 13.39 -16.37
N LYS A 5 -17.89 12.88 -17.58
CA LYS A 5 -17.30 11.60 -18.03
C LYS A 5 -15.78 11.67 -18.11
N VAL A 6 -15.23 12.85 -18.45
CA VAL A 6 -13.79 13.07 -18.38
C VAL A 6 -13.32 12.95 -16.94
N VAL A 7 -13.98 13.63 -15.99
CA VAL A 7 -13.64 13.54 -14.56
C VAL A 7 -13.75 12.11 -14.01
N THR A 8 -14.84 11.39 -14.27
CA THR A 8 -14.99 9.99 -13.78
C THR A 8 -14.01 9.04 -14.46
N SER A 9 -13.59 9.32 -15.70
CA SER A 9 -12.52 8.56 -16.36
C SER A 9 -11.14 8.81 -15.74
N GLU A 10 -10.82 10.05 -15.37
CA GLU A 10 -9.56 10.38 -14.70
C GLU A 10 -9.50 9.80 -13.29
N LEU A 11 -10.61 9.83 -12.54
CA LEU A 11 -10.71 9.15 -11.24
C LEU A 11 -10.44 7.65 -11.35
N ARG A 12 -10.94 6.99 -12.40
CA ARG A 12 -10.69 5.56 -12.65
C ARG A 12 -9.25 5.28 -13.07
N LYS A 13 -8.61 6.17 -13.82
CA LYS A 13 -7.17 6.08 -14.16
C LYS A 13 -6.31 6.23 -12.91
N GLU A 14 -6.62 7.21 -12.07
CA GLU A 14 -5.92 7.41 -10.80
C GLU A 14 -6.12 6.22 -9.86
N ALA A 15 -7.34 5.69 -9.74
CA ALA A 15 -7.63 4.49 -8.96
C ALA A 15 -6.73 3.31 -9.39
N LYS A 16 -6.61 3.08 -10.70
CA LYS A 16 -5.71 2.06 -11.26
C LYS A 16 -4.25 2.29 -10.87
N LEU A 17 -3.77 3.53 -10.84
CA LEU A 17 -2.41 3.83 -10.40
C LEU A 17 -2.18 3.39 -8.94
N TRP A 18 -3.14 3.63 -8.06
CA TRP A 18 -3.07 3.21 -6.65
C TRP A 18 -3.10 1.69 -6.51
N GLN A 19 -3.94 1.01 -7.29
CA GLN A 19 -3.93 -0.45 -7.37
C GLN A 19 -2.56 -0.99 -7.81
N GLU A 20 -1.98 -0.45 -8.90
CA GLU A 20 -0.67 -0.86 -9.38
C GLU A 20 0.45 -0.62 -8.36
N LYS A 21 0.33 0.42 -7.53
CA LYS A 21 1.27 0.67 -6.42
C LYS A 21 1.10 -0.37 -5.30
N ALA A 22 -0.12 -0.75 -4.97
CA ALA A 22 -0.39 -1.82 -4.01
C ALA A 22 0.19 -3.16 -4.50
N ASP A 23 -0.08 -3.51 -5.76
CA ASP A 23 0.42 -4.74 -6.39
C ASP A 23 1.95 -4.81 -6.41
N LYS A 24 2.63 -3.67 -6.58
CA LYS A 24 4.10 -3.60 -6.53
C LYS A 24 4.66 -3.62 -5.12
N ALA A 25 3.93 -3.13 -4.12
CA ALA A 25 4.37 -3.11 -2.74
C ALA A 25 4.22 -4.48 -2.06
N GLU A 26 3.23 -5.27 -2.43
CA GLU A 26 2.98 -6.60 -1.86
C GLU A 26 4.17 -7.57 -1.96
N PRO A 27 4.86 -7.75 -3.11
CA PRO A 27 6.07 -8.60 -3.15
C PRO A 27 7.22 -8.02 -2.33
N ILE A 28 7.29 -6.70 -2.13
CA ILE A 28 8.32 -6.07 -1.28
C ILE A 28 8.06 -6.40 0.20
N VAL A 29 6.80 -6.37 0.65
CA VAL A 29 6.41 -6.82 1.99
C VAL A 29 6.87 -8.26 2.22
N GLN A 30 6.60 -9.14 1.25
CA GLN A 30 7.01 -10.55 1.35
C GLN A 30 8.54 -10.71 1.40
N ALA A 31 9.27 -9.92 0.61
CA ALA A 31 10.73 -9.93 0.62
C ALA A 31 11.28 -9.48 2.00
N VAL A 32 10.74 -8.41 2.58
CA VAL A 32 11.14 -7.91 3.92
C VAL A 32 10.74 -8.88 5.03
N ALA A 33 9.60 -9.56 4.89
CA ALA A 33 9.20 -10.62 5.82
C ALA A 33 10.18 -11.81 5.80
N ALA A 34 10.79 -12.09 4.64
CA ALA A 34 11.73 -13.19 4.48
C ALA A 34 13.18 -12.85 4.90
N THR A 35 13.54 -11.57 5.06
CA THR A 35 14.88 -11.15 5.49
C THR A 35 15.04 -11.26 7.01
N TYR A 36 14.93 -12.47 7.56
CA TYR A 36 15.19 -12.73 8.96
C TYR A 36 16.66 -13.11 9.18
N LEU A 37 17.34 -12.44 10.11
CA LEU A 37 18.72 -12.71 10.47
C LEU A 37 18.80 -13.08 11.95
N THR A 38 19.46 -14.19 12.25
CA THR A 38 19.69 -14.66 13.62
C THR A 38 21.02 -14.15 14.15
N ALA A 39 21.21 -14.19 15.49
CA ALA A 39 22.43 -13.74 16.17
C ALA A 39 23.76 -14.19 15.51
N PRO A 40 23.90 -15.42 14.98
CA PRO A 40 25.13 -15.82 14.28
C PRO A 40 25.52 -14.94 13.09
N ALA A 41 24.57 -14.26 12.43
CA ALA A 41 24.85 -13.35 11.31
C ALA A 41 25.53 -12.04 11.75
N PHE A 42 25.41 -11.68 13.03
CA PHE A 42 25.96 -10.46 13.64
C PHE A 42 27.23 -10.73 14.44
N PHE A 43 27.62 -12.00 14.58
CA PHE A 43 28.79 -12.36 15.36
C PHE A 43 30.09 -12.04 14.60
N VAL A 44 30.90 -11.15 15.18
CA VAL A 44 32.27 -10.86 14.73
C VAL A 44 33.24 -11.41 15.78
N GLY A 45 33.86 -12.55 15.48
CA GLY A 45 34.64 -13.32 16.46
C GLY A 45 36.16 -13.15 16.41
N ASP A 46 36.75 -12.91 17.59
CA ASP A 46 38.08 -13.35 18.02
C ASP A 46 37.89 -14.19 19.31
N LEU A 47 38.73 -15.20 19.55
CA LEU A 47 38.67 -16.08 20.73
C LEU A 47 38.74 -15.29 22.05
N MET A 48 39.38 -14.12 22.04
CA MET A 48 39.48 -13.22 23.20
C MET A 48 38.18 -12.49 23.52
N THR A 49 37.24 -12.37 22.57
CA THR A 49 35.98 -11.63 22.72
C THR A 49 34.75 -12.52 22.70
N LEU A 50 34.91 -13.85 22.70
CA LEU A 50 33.83 -14.82 22.51
C LEU A 50 32.57 -14.53 23.35
N ALA A 51 32.71 -14.26 24.65
CA ALA A 51 31.58 -13.97 25.52
C ALA A 51 30.90 -12.61 25.21
N ALA A 52 31.69 -11.55 24.99
CA ALA A 52 31.17 -10.23 24.66
C ALA A 52 30.57 -10.18 23.23
N GLY A 53 31.18 -10.90 22.29
CA GLY A 53 30.73 -11.01 20.91
C GLY A 53 29.39 -11.71 20.77
N VAL A 54 29.12 -12.74 21.60
CA VAL A 54 27.80 -13.42 21.63
C VAL A 54 26.72 -12.47 22.14
N VAL A 55 26.97 -11.77 23.25
CA VAL A 55 26.00 -10.81 23.83
C VAL A 55 25.71 -9.66 22.87
N ASN A 56 26.74 -9.11 22.22
CA ASN A 56 26.55 -8.04 21.23
C ASN A 56 25.78 -8.52 20.01
N ALA A 57 26.08 -9.73 19.51
CA ALA A 57 25.38 -10.30 18.37
C ALA A 57 23.89 -10.58 18.64
N GLU A 58 23.54 -11.00 19.86
CA GLU A 58 22.13 -11.13 20.28
C GLU A 58 21.43 -9.77 20.31
N LEU A 59 22.08 -8.74 20.84
CA LEU A 59 21.53 -7.38 20.88
C LEU A 59 21.33 -6.82 19.46
N GLU A 60 22.33 -6.95 18.60
CA GLU A 60 22.28 -6.48 17.20
C GLU A 60 21.22 -7.22 16.39
N ALA A 61 21.07 -8.54 16.59
CA ALA A 61 19.99 -9.30 15.96
C ALA A 61 18.60 -8.84 16.41
N GLY A 62 18.43 -8.52 17.70
CA GLY A 62 17.19 -7.95 18.21
C GLY A 62 16.87 -6.60 17.57
N GLN A 63 17.85 -5.69 17.52
CA GLN A 63 17.70 -4.37 16.89
C GLN A 63 17.39 -4.46 15.39
N TYR A 64 18.04 -5.40 14.69
CA TYR A 64 17.74 -5.68 13.30
C TYR A 64 16.30 -6.16 13.11
N GLU A 65 15.86 -7.10 13.95
CA GLU A 65 14.49 -7.62 13.87
C GLU A 65 13.44 -6.54 14.15
N ASP A 66 13.67 -5.68 15.16
CA ASP A 66 12.79 -4.54 15.43
C ASP A 66 12.69 -3.60 14.22
N PHE A 67 13.82 -3.31 13.58
CA PHE A 67 13.84 -2.48 12.37
C PHE A 67 13.15 -3.16 11.19
N ARG A 68 13.43 -4.44 10.93
CA ARG A 68 12.80 -5.23 9.87
C ARG A 68 11.29 -5.28 10.06
N ALA A 69 10.82 -5.56 11.27
CA ALA A 69 9.41 -5.59 11.62
C ALA A 69 8.73 -4.22 11.47
N PHE A 70 9.43 -3.13 11.84
CA PHE A 70 8.95 -1.77 11.60
C PHE A 70 8.75 -1.50 10.10
N ILE A 71 9.74 -1.81 9.27
CA ILE A 71 9.64 -1.63 7.80
C ILE A 71 8.52 -2.50 7.22
N GLU A 72 8.41 -3.75 7.65
CA GLU A 72 7.32 -4.64 7.24
C GLU A 72 5.95 -4.03 7.55
N ASN A 73 5.77 -3.49 8.76
CA ASN A 73 4.51 -2.88 9.18
C ASN A 73 4.16 -1.66 8.34
N VAL A 74 5.13 -0.78 8.08
CA VAL A 74 4.94 0.41 7.22
C VAL A 74 4.52 -0.02 5.80
N LEU A 75 5.18 -1.02 5.22
CA LEU A 75 4.86 -1.51 3.88
C LEU A 75 3.49 -2.19 3.83
N ARG A 76 3.09 -2.94 4.86
CA ARG A 76 1.73 -3.51 4.98
C ARG A 76 0.67 -2.41 5.08
N GLY A 77 0.96 -1.35 5.84
CA GLY A 77 0.14 -0.14 5.90
C GLY A 77 -0.04 0.47 4.51
N ALA A 78 1.06 0.66 3.77
CA ALA A 78 1.02 1.21 2.42
C ALA A 78 0.17 0.37 1.46
N VAL A 79 0.32 -0.96 1.45
CA VAL A 79 -0.53 -1.86 0.62
C VAL A 79 -2.01 -1.67 0.96
N THR A 80 -2.33 -1.59 2.25
CA THR A 80 -3.71 -1.42 2.73
C THR A 80 -4.27 -0.07 2.29
N GLU A 81 -3.54 1.01 2.54
CA GLU A 81 -3.97 2.37 2.21
C GLU A 81 -4.11 2.59 0.69
N PHE A 82 -3.18 2.07 -0.12
CA PHE A 82 -3.26 2.19 -1.57
C PHE A 82 -4.51 1.50 -2.13
N ASN A 83 -4.84 0.31 -1.62
CA ASN A 83 -6.08 -0.38 -1.98
C ASN A 83 -7.33 0.40 -1.53
N GLN A 84 -7.29 1.03 -0.36
CA GLN A 84 -8.39 1.87 0.12
C GLN A 84 -8.60 3.10 -0.78
N ILE A 85 -7.52 3.74 -1.26
CA ILE A 85 -7.58 4.87 -2.17
C ILE A 85 -8.18 4.44 -3.52
N ASP A 86 -7.74 3.33 -4.11
CA ASP A 86 -8.34 2.77 -5.35
C ASP A 86 -9.86 2.58 -5.20
N VAL A 87 -10.29 1.90 -4.13
CA VAL A 87 -11.70 1.64 -3.85
C VAL A 87 -12.48 2.94 -3.66
N ALA A 88 -11.93 3.90 -2.94
CA ALA A 88 -12.57 5.19 -2.71
C ALA A 88 -12.78 5.97 -4.01
N LEU A 89 -11.75 6.05 -4.86
CA LEU A 89 -11.81 6.76 -6.14
C LEU A 89 -12.83 6.13 -7.10
N ARG A 90 -12.90 4.80 -7.16
CA ARG A 90 -13.91 4.09 -7.96
C ARG A 90 -15.33 4.37 -7.47
N ARG A 91 -15.55 4.32 -6.15
CA ARG A 91 -16.86 4.64 -5.56
C ARG A 91 -17.29 6.07 -5.87
N ILE A 92 -16.37 7.02 -5.79
CA ILE A 92 -16.64 8.42 -6.15
C ILE A 92 -17.04 8.50 -7.63
N ALA A 93 -16.28 7.88 -8.53
CA ALA A 93 -16.60 7.86 -9.96
C ALA A 93 -17.98 7.25 -10.25
N ASP A 94 -18.33 6.15 -9.59
CA ASP A 94 -19.60 5.46 -9.77
C ASP A 94 -20.78 6.30 -9.24
N GLU A 95 -20.61 7.01 -8.12
CA GLU A 95 -21.64 7.91 -7.57
C GLU A 95 -21.88 9.12 -8.46
N TYR A 96 -20.81 9.70 -9.05
CA TYR A 96 -20.94 10.78 -10.03
C TYR A 96 -21.69 10.33 -11.28
N ASP A 97 -21.33 9.17 -11.85
CA ASP A 97 -22.00 8.63 -13.03
C ASP A 97 -23.48 8.33 -12.74
N ARG A 98 -23.79 7.80 -11.56
CA ARG A 98 -25.17 7.56 -11.12
C ARG A 98 -25.96 8.85 -11.00
N THR A 99 -25.42 9.85 -10.31
CA THR A 99 -26.10 11.13 -10.10
C THR A 99 -26.43 11.81 -11.42
N GLU A 100 -25.49 11.83 -12.36
CA GLU A 100 -25.74 12.44 -13.65
C GLU A 100 -26.75 11.64 -14.50
N SER A 101 -26.74 10.31 -14.43
CA SER A 101 -27.75 9.51 -15.14
C SER A 101 -29.18 9.82 -14.67
N VAL A 102 -29.37 10.11 -13.38
CA VAL A 102 -30.67 10.52 -12.83
C VAL A 102 -31.03 11.92 -13.32
N ASN A 103 -30.09 12.86 -13.30
CA ASN A 103 -30.30 14.22 -13.81
C ASN A 103 -30.68 14.22 -15.31
N GLU A 104 -30.02 13.40 -16.13
CA GLU A 104 -30.35 13.26 -17.56
C GLU A 104 -31.77 12.74 -17.78
N ILE A 105 -32.19 11.72 -17.02
CA ILE A 105 -33.55 11.16 -17.09
C ILE A 105 -34.59 12.22 -16.73
N ASP A 106 -34.35 13.00 -15.67
CA ASP A 106 -35.32 14.01 -15.22
C ASP A 106 -35.37 15.22 -16.17
N LEU A 107 -34.23 15.70 -16.68
CA LEU A 107 -34.21 16.73 -17.72
C LEU A 107 -34.94 16.28 -18.99
N ALA A 108 -34.73 15.04 -19.43
CA ALA A 108 -35.43 14.50 -20.59
C ALA A 108 -36.95 14.50 -20.41
N LYS A 109 -37.46 14.14 -19.21
CA LYS A 109 -38.90 14.20 -18.89
C LYS A 109 -39.46 15.62 -18.90
N PHE A 110 -38.68 16.61 -18.44
CA PHE A 110 -39.13 18.01 -18.42
C PHE A 110 -39.13 18.67 -19.81
N TYR A 111 -38.16 18.32 -20.67
CA TYR A 111 -38.00 18.91 -21.99
C TYR A 111 -38.65 18.11 -23.13
N SER A 112 -39.21 16.93 -22.87
CA SER A 112 -39.97 16.14 -23.85
C SER A 112 -41.44 16.53 -23.98
N VAL A 113 -41.80 17.79 -23.69
CA VAL A 113 -43.12 18.37 -23.95
C VAL A 113 -43.16 19.00 -25.34
#